data_AF-A0A914PCI2-F1
#
_entry.id   AF-A0A914PCI2-F1
#
_cell.length_a   1.000
_cell.length_b   1.000
_cell.length_c   1.000
_cell.angle_alpha   90.00
_cell.angle_beta   90.00
_cell.angle_gamma   90.00
#
_symmetry.space_group_name_H-M   'P 1'
#
loop_
_entity.id
_entity.type
_entity.pdbx_description
1 polymer ?
#
loop_
_entity_poly.entity_id
_entity_poly.type
_entity_poly.pdbx_seq_one_letter_code
_entity_poly.pdbx_strand_id
1 'polypeptide(L)'
;MHLRSNSSSSQTSNRYQYLNESTSSSPRISPKRIQKLSNPEDFIQQKLKQIGLQRYSEAFRNQEVDFTTFLKCDENDIRQIVNTVSSNEIDIAAIVDLIAELRQLYSSKGNLESNK
;
A
#
# COMPACT_ATOMS: atom_id res chain seq x y z
N MET A 1 -41.05 -7.42 56.00
CA MET A 1 -42.07 -6.35 56.09
C MET A 1 -41.37 -5.01 56.26
N HIS A 2 -41.52 -4.10 55.30
CA HIS A 2 -41.94 -2.70 55.45
C HIS A 2 -41.59 -1.91 54.17
N LEU A 3 -42.66 -1.32 53.62
CA LEU A 3 -42.72 -0.42 52.47
C LEU A 3 -42.04 0.92 52.79
N ARG A 4 -41.59 1.66 51.76
CA ARG A 4 -42.06 3.05 51.52
C ARG A 4 -41.52 3.66 50.22
N SER A 5 -42.47 4.25 49.51
CA SER A 5 -42.40 4.98 48.25
C SER A 5 -41.78 6.38 48.39
N ASN A 6 -41.25 6.94 47.30
CA ASN A 6 -41.32 8.37 47.02
C ASN A 6 -41.18 8.58 45.49
N SER A 7 -42.26 8.89 44.76
CA SER A 7 -42.69 10.23 44.32
C SER A 7 -41.64 10.90 43.41
N SER A 8 -41.80 11.08 42.10
CA SER A 8 -42.84 11.72 41.26
C SER A 8 -42.23 12.96 40.59
N SER A 9 -42.30 13.01 39.25
CA SER A 9 -42.45 14.20 38.38
C SER A 9 -41.32 15.25 38.38
N SER A 10 -40.96 15.97 37.32
CA SER A 10 -41.42 16.15 35.94
C SER A 10 -40.42 17.06 35.19
N GLN A 11 -40.47 17.02 33.86
CA GLN A 11 -40.17 18.13 32.91
C GLN A 11 -38.78 18.79 32.90
N THR A 12 -38.08 18.68 31.76
CA THR A 12 -37.81 19.77 30.79
C THR A 12 -37.48 19.10 29.44
N SER A 13 -38.33 19.18 28.42
CA SER A 13 -38.38 20.21 27.37
C SER A 13 -37.00 20.54 26.77
N ASN A 14 -36.77 20.09 25.53
CA ASN A 14 -36.15 20.83 24.42
C ASN A 14 -36.12 19.89 23.18
N ARG A 15 -37.11 20.02 22.30
CA ARG A 15 -37.04 20.83 21.07
C ARG A 15 -36.37 20.05 19.92
N TYR A 16 -37.16 19.18 19.30
CA TYR A 16 -36.85 18.66 17.97
C TYR A 16 -37.16 19.76 16.94
N GLN A 17 -36.11 20.27 16.30
CA GLN A 17 -36.17 20.98 15.03
C GLN A 17 -34.93 20.58 14.24
N TYR A 18 -35.14 19.90 13.11
CA TYR A 18 -34.80 20.37 11.77
C TYR A 18 -34.76 19.17 10.81
N LEU A 19 -35.84 19.05 10.03
CA LEU A 19 -35.78 18.49 8.69
C LEU A 19 -34.77 19.30 7.87
N ASN A 20 -33.79 18.63 7.27
CA ASN A 20 -33.16 19.10 6.04
C ASN A 20 -33.15 17.97 5.00
N GLU A 21 -34.23 17.95 4.23
CA GLU A 21 -34.26 17.36 2.91
C GLU A 21 -33.14 17.94 2.02
N SER A 22 -32.72 17.11 1.06
CA SER A 22 -31.81 17.40 -0.05
C SER A 22 -30.33 17.35 0.26
N THR A 23 -29.71 16.19 -0.01
CA THR A 23 -28.76 16.08 -1.14
C THR A 23 -28.65 14.63 -1.59
N SER A 24 -29.34 14.31 -2.69
CA SER A 24 -28.91 13.24 -3.58
C SER A 24 -27.50 13.59 -4.06
N SER A 25 -26.49 12.94 -3.48
CA SER A 25 -25.12 12.99 -3.97
C SER A 25 -24.58 11.57 -4.00
N SER A 26 -24.86 10.89 -5.11
CA SER A 26 -24.00 9.82 -5.60
C SER A 26 -22.74 10.45 -6.19
N PRO A 27 -21.54 10.18 -5.67
CA PRO A 27 -20.35 10.18 -6.50
C PRO A 27 -20.17 8.76 -7.02
N ARG A 28 -20.87 8.47 -8.13
CA ARG A 28 -20.65 7.29 -8.95
C ARG A 28 -19.41 7.57 -9.81
N ILE A 29 -18.41 6.71 -9.67
CA ILE A 29 -17.28 6.53 -10.58
C ILE A 29 -16.25 7.65 -10.51
N SER A 30 -15.28 7.50 -9.61
CA SER A 30 -13.94 8.05 -9.82
C SER A 30 -13.45 7.54 -11.18
N PRO A 31 -13.10 8.42 -12.13
CA PRO A 31 -12.53 8.00 -13.39
C PRO A 31 -11.28 7.19 -13.08
N LYS A 32 -11.15 6.04 -13.75
CA LYS A 32 -9.94 5.22 -13.80
C LYS A 32 -8.75 6.16 -13.75
N ARG A 33 -8.09 6.17 -12.60
CA ARG A 33 -6.80 6.80 -12.39
C ARG A 33 -5.93 6.25 -13.52
N ILE A 34 -5.73 7.07 -14.55
CA ILE A 34 -4.60 6.93 -15.46
C ILE A 34 -3.43 7.08 -14.50
N GLN A 35 -2.97 5.94 -13.97
CA GLN A 35 -1.79 5.89 -13.13
C GLN A 35 -0.67 6.27 -14.08
N LYS A 36 -0.37 7.56 -14.07
CA LYS A 36 0.90 8.10 -14.51
C LYS A 36 1.93 7.25 -13.78
N LEU A 37 2.51 6.25 -14.46
CA LEU A 37 3.72 5.57 -14.00
C LEU A 37 4.78 6.66 -13.94
N SER A 38 4.82 7.40 -12.83
CA SER A 38 5.75 8.52 -12.64
C SER A 38 6.54 8.38 -11.35
N ASN A 39 6.21 7.40 -10.50
CA ASN A 39 6.97 7.15 -9.28
C ASN A 39 7.76 5.83 -9.44
N PRO A 40 9.09 5.86 -9.29
CA PRO A 40 9.91 4.65 -9.27
C PRO A 40 9.53 3.71 -8.11
N GLU A 41 9.01 4.25 -7.00
CA GLU A 41 8.47 3.47 -5.88
C GLU A 41 7.26 2.60 -6.28
N ASP A 42 6.36 3.12 -7.12
CA ASP A 42 5.20 2.39 -7.63
C ASP A 42 5.63 1.17 -8.47
N PHE A 43 6.78 1.27 -9.14
CA PHE A 43 7.31 0.17 -9.94
C PHE A 43 7.80 -1.00 -9.07
N ILE A 44 8.53 -0.72 -7.99
CA ILE A 44 8.97 -1.77 -7.04
C ILE A 44 7.76 -2.46 -6.44
N GLN A 45 6.77 -1.68 -5.99
CA GLN A 45 5.52 -2.22 -5.45
C GLN A 45 4.79 -3.10 -6.46
N GLN A 46 4.70 -2.66 -7.71
CA GLN A 46 4.08 -3.43 -8.78
C GLN A 46 4.82 -4.76 -9.03
N LYS A 47 6.15 -4.75 -9.01
CA LYS A 47 6.97 -5.96 -9.21
C LYS A 47 6.88 -6.94 -8.06
N LEU A 48 6.93 -6.45 -6.82
CA LEU A 48 6.69 -7.28 -5.63
C LEU A 48 5.27 -7.86 -5.63
N LYS A 49 4.27 -7.09 -6.08
CA LYS A 49 2.90 -7.59 -6.23
C LYS A 49 2.77 -8.71 -7.26
N GLN A 50 3.53 -8.68 -8.36
CA GLN A 50 3.52 -9.73 -9.37
C GLN A 50 3.96 -11.09 -8.81
N ILE A 51 4.93 -11.11 -7.88
CA ILE A 51 5.42 -12.32 -7.23
C ILE A 51 4.69 -12.64 -5.90
N GLY A 52 3.61 -11.90 -5.57
CA GLY A 52 2.83 -12.12 -4.34
C GLY A 52 3.46 -11.55 -3.06
N LEU A 53 4.55 -10.79 -3.18
CA LEU A 53 5.35 -10.26 -2.08
C LEU A 53 5.08 -8.76 -1.81
N GLN A 54 3.88 -8.27 -2.14
CA GLN A 54 3.50 -6.86 -1.95
C GLN A 54 3.64 -6.36 -0.50
N ARG A 55 3.58 -7.25 0.49
CA ARG A 55 3.77 -6.90 1.91
C ARG A 55 5.16 -6.32 2.22
N TYR A 56 6.16 -6.63 1.39
CA TYR A 56 7.52 -6.11 1.57
C TYR A 56 7.70 -4.74 0.91
N SER A 57 6.77 -4.26 0.08
CA SER A 57 6.92 -2.95 -0.57
C SER A 57 7.03 -1.80 0.45
N GLU A 58 6.33 -1.93 1.58
CA GLU A 58 6.43 -0.97 2.67
C GLU A 58 7.80 -1.00 3.35
N ALA A 59 8.44 -2.16 3.47
CA ALA A 59 9.79 -2.27 4.01
C ALA A 59 10.84 -1.59 3.13
N PHE A 60 10.74 -1.78 1.80
CA PHE A 60 11.60 -1.07 0.85
C PHE A 60 11.36 0.44 0.86
N ARG A 61 10.11 0.87 1.02
CA ARG A 61 9.73 2.28 1.14
C ARG A 61 10.28 2.93 2.42
N ASN A 62 10.17 2.25 3.55
CA ASN A 62 10.66 2.74 4.84
C ASN A 62 12.19 2.85 4.88
N GLN A 63 12.88 2.07 4.05
CA GLN A 63 14.33 2.12 3.86
C GLN A 63 14.75 3.13 2.78
N GLU A 64 13.81 3.93 2.25
CA GLU A 64 14.04 4.91 1.18
C GLU A 64 14.73 4.28 -0.04
N VAL A 65 14.38 3.02 -0.35
CA VAL A 65 14.99 2.28 -1.47
C VAL A 65 14.29 2.66 -2.77
N ASP A 66 14.92 3.58 -3.50
CA ASP A 66 14.54 3.91 -4.88
C ASP A 66 14.77 2.75 -5.85
N PHE A 67 14.14 2.81 -7.03
CA PHE A 67 14.29 1.78 -8.08
C PHE A 67 15.75 1.50 -8.46
N THR A 68 16.58 2.54 -8.57
CA THR A 68 18.01 2.39 -8.89
C THR A 68 18.76 1.67 -7.78
N THR A 69 18.42 1.94 -6.51
CA THR A 69 19.02 1.29 -5.34
C THR A 69 18.53 -0.14 -5.22
N PHE A 70 17.25 -0.39 -5.46
CA PHE A 70 16.65 -1.73 -5.52
C PHE A 70 17.37 -2.63 -6.53
N LEU A 71 17.68 -2.08 -7.71
CA LEU A 71 18.48 -2.79 -8.72
C LEU A 71 19.93 -3.00 -8.30
N LYS A 72 20.47 -2.30 -7.31
CA LYS A 72 21.85 -2.48 -6.82
C LYS A 72 21.95 -3.32 -5.55
N CYS A 73 20.84 -3.51 -4.83
CA CYS A 73 20.81 -4.35 -3.63
C CYS A 73 21.29 -5.78 -3.94
N ASP A 74 22.21 -6.27 -3.13
CA ASP A 74 22.65 -7.65 -3.17
C ASP A 74 21.83 -8.49 -2.19
N GLU A 75 21.98 -9.82 -2.23
CA GLU A 75 21.21 -10.75 -1.38
C GLU A 75 21.28 -10.35 0.11
N ASN A 76 22.44 -9.89 0.58
CA ASN A 76 22.61 -9.44 1.96
C ASN A 76 21.75 -8.21 2.29
N ASP A 77 21.67 -7.22 1.40
CA ASP A 77 20.81 -6.03 1.59
C ASP A 77 19.33 -6.43 1.62
N ILE A 78 18.92 -7.27 0.67
CA ILE A 78 17.54 -7.79 0.62
C ILE A 78 17.21 -8.58 1.88
N ARG A 79 18.14 -9.40 2.35
CA ARG A 79 17.98 -10.16 3.59
C ARG A 79 17.82 -9.24 4.81
N GLN A 80 18.59 -8.15 4.90
CA GLN A 80 18.41 -7.17 5.98
C GLN A 80 17.02 -6.51 5.93
N ILE A 81 16.56 -6.09 4.75
CA ILE A 81 15.26 -5.41 4.59
C ILE A 81 14.10 -6.39 4.83
N VAL A 82 14.15 -7.57 4.24
CA VAL A 82 13.09 -8.60 4.36
C VAL A 82 12.99 -9.09 5.80
N ASN A 83 14.11 -9.32 6.48
CA ASN A 83 14.13 -9.71 7.90
C ASN A 83 13.45 -8.70 8.84
N THR A 84 13.30 -7.42 8.46
CA THR A 84 12.52 -6.47 9.26
C THR A 84 11.03 -6.81 9.32
N VAL A 85 10.53 -7.54 8.31
CA VAL A 85 9.13 -7.96 8.20
C VAL A 85 8.97 -9.46 8.49
N SER A 86 9.83 -10.31 7.91
CA SER A 86 9.78 -11.75 8.07
C SER A 86 11.12 -12.41 7.72
N SER A 87 11.53 -13.42 8.48
CA SER A 87 12.76 -14.18 8.22
C SER A 87 12.56 -15.37 7.27
N ASN A 88 11.76 -15.17 6.23
CA ASN A 88 11.46 -16.22 5.26
C ASN A 88 12.49 -16.22 4.11
N GLU A 89 13.39 -17.20 4.12
CA GLU A 89 14.44 -17.35 3.11
C GLU A 89 13.88 -17.57 1.69
N ILE A 90 12.66 -18.12 1.56
CA ILE A 90 11.98 -18.29 0.27
C ILE A 90 11.61 -16.92 -0.32
N ASP A 91 11.09 -16.01 0.51
CA ASP A 91 10.71 -14.66 0.08
C ASP A 91 11.97 -13.85 -0.28
N ILE A 92 13.08 -14.03 0.44
CA ILE A 92 14.37 -13.42 0.12
C ILE A 92 14.84 -13.87 -1.27
N ALA A 93 14.90 -15.19 -1.50
CA ALA A 93 15.32 -15.75 -2.79
C ALA A 93 14.47 -15.24 -3.95
N ALA A 94 13.14 -15.22 -3.80
CA ALA A 94 12.23 -14.72 -4.82
C ALA A 94 12.43 -13.23 -5.16
N ILE A 95 12.77 -12.39 -4.17
CA ILE A 95 13.07 -10.97 -4.40
C ILE A 95 14.43 -10.80 -5.10
N VAL A 96 15.42 -11.61 -4.72
CA VAL A 96 16.74 -11.61 -5.38
C VAL A 96 16.62 -12.03 -6.83
N ASP A 97 15.87 -13.09 -7.13
CA ASP A 97 15.57 -13.53 -8.50
C ASP A 97 14.86 -12.42 -9.30
N LEU A 98 13.87 -11.75 -8.71
CA LEU A 98 13.18 -10.62 -9.33
C LEU A 98 14.16 -9.48 -9.66
N ILE A 99 15.07 -9.13 -8.74
CA ILE A 99 16.07 -8.09 -8.98
C ILE A 99 17.01 -8.49 -10.12
N ALA A 100 17.45 -9.75 -10.15
CA ALA A 100 18.28 -10.28 -11.23
C ALA A 100 17.57 -10.20 -12.60
N GLU A 101 16.29 -10.58 -12.66
CA GLU A 101 15.47 -10.46 -13.87
C GLU A 101 15.36 -9.01 -14.33
N LEU A 102 15.10 -8.08 -13.40
CA LEU A 102 15.04 -6.66 -13.72
C LEU A 102 16.39 -6.13 -14.20
N ARG A 103 17.51 -6.50 -13.56
CA ARG A 103 18.86 -6.11 -14.03
C ARG A 103 19.10 -6.56 -15.48
N GLN A 104 18.71 -7.79 -15.82
CA GLN A 104 18.83 -8.32 -17.18
C GLN A 104 17.91 -7.60 -18.18
N LEU A 105 16.66 -7.34 -17.80
CA LEU A 105 15.69 -6.66 -18.66
C LEU A 105 16.15 -5.23 -19.01
N TYR A 106 16.67 -4.51 -18.02
CA TYR A 106 17.14 -3.13 -18.20
C TYR A 106 18.53 -3.08 -18.84
N SER A 107 19.38 -4.09 -18.65
CA SER A 107 20.64 -4.22 -19.42
C SER A 107 20.37 -4.55 -20.90
N SER A 108 19.38 -5.39 -21.19
CA SER A 108 19.06 -5.81 -22.56
C SER A 108 18.38 -4.71 -23.38
N LYS A 109 17.61 -3.82 -22.74
CA LYS A 109 16.99 -2.67 -23.42
C LYS A 109 17.98 -1.59 -23.87
N GLY A 110 19.24 -1.63 -23.43
CA GLY A 110 20.31 -0.76 -23.93
C GLY A 110 20.91 -1.18 -25.27
N ASN A 111 20.47 -2.30 -25.87
CA ASN A 111 21.05 -2.87 -27.09
C ASN A 111 20.05 -2.93 -28.26
N LEU A 112 19.24 -1.89 -28.43
CA LEU A 112 18.29 -1.74 -29.54
C LEU A 112 18.48 -0.45 -30.36
N GLU A 113 19.68 0.15 -30.33
CA GLU A 113 20.03 1.31 -31.18
C GLU A 113 21.15 1.00 -32.19
N SER A 114 21.39 -0.26 -32.50
CA SER A 114 22.34 -0.65 -33.54
C SER A 114 21.87 -1.90 -34.24
N ASN A 115 20.82 -1.79 -35.06
CA ASN A 115 20.70 -2.61 -36.27
C ASN A 115 19.65 -2.00 -37.22
N LYS A 116 20.21 -1.22 -38.16
CA LYS A 116 19.83 -1.06 -39.57
C LYS A 116 18.86 0.05 -39.97
#